data_AF-A0AAN1UP66-F1
#
_entry.id   AF-A0AAN1UP66-F1
#
_cell.length_a   1.000
_cell.length_b   1.000
_cell.length_c   1.000
_cell.angle_alpha   90.00
_cell.angle_beta   90.00
_cell.angle_gamma   90.00
#
_symmetry.space_group_name_H-M   'P 1'
#
loop_
_entity.id
_entity.type
_entity.pdbx_description
1 polymer ?
#
loop_
_entity_poly.entity_id
_entity_poly.type
_entity_poly.pdbx_seq_one_letter_code
_entity_poly.pdbx_strand_id
1 'polypeptide(L)'
;MLPETHVIFDCQAAFTMDVAEQFINDLLEDEPLFGKSGSYMSRQAERIFDGEVSIVEFRATTEEKIKNGEIVYNKTLLGGCTNINGCDCRILGEFTDCLSSDCAVIKRDKVEKQILEIQKAMQFYAPKDGEYQVLEAELDSLNKFKKYQMNKD
;
A
#
# COMPACT_ATOMS: atom_id res chain seq x y z
N MET A 1 25.44 -10.08 23.29
CA MET A 1 24.10 -10.70 23.17
C MET A 1 23.16 -9.91 24.07
N LEU A 2 22.00 -9.49 23.57
CA LEU A 2 21.01 -8.79 24.41
C LEU A 2 20.28 -9.82 25.28
N PRO A 3 19.91 -9.48 26.52
CA PRO A 3 19.13 -10.37 27.38
C PRO A 3 17.74 -10.59 26.79
N GLU A 4 17.14 -11.77 26.97
CA GLU A 4 15.83 -12.12 26.39
C GLU A 4 14.70 -11.16 26.81
N THR A 5 14.84 -10.51 27.97
CA THR A 5 13.89 -9.50 28.47
C THR A 5 14.18 -8.08 27.95
N HIS A 6 15.05 -7.95 26.94
CA HIS A 6 15.36 -6.65 26.35
C HIS A 6 14.18 -6.16 25.52
N VAL A 7 13.75 -4.92 25.75
CA VAL A 7 12.59 -4.27 25.10
C VAL A 7 12.56 -4.38 23.57
N ILE A 8 13.73 -4.54 22.94
CA ILE A 8 13.83 -4.74 21.48
C ILE A 8 13.01 -5.95 21.00
N PHE A 9 12.94 -7.02 21.78
CA PHE A 9 12.20 -8.22 21.42
C PHE A 9 10.69 -7.98 21.49
N ASP A 10 10.23 -7.22 22.49
CA ASP A 10 8.84 -6.77 22.58
C ASP A 10 8.48 -5.83 21.41
N CYS A 11 9.38 -4.90 21.05
CA CYS A 11 9.19 -4.02 19.91
C CYS A 11 9.11 -4.79 18.59
N GLN A 12 9.97 -5.80 18.39
CA GLN A 12 9.96 -6.64 17.19
C GLN A 12 8.68 -7.46 17.09
N ALA A 13 8.22 -8.04 18.19
CA ALA A 13 6.95 -8.76 18.23
C ALA A 13 5.77 -7.83 17.90
N ALA A 14 5.70 -6.66 18.55
CA ALA A 14 4.66 -5.68 18.31
C ALA A 14 4.65 -5.17 16.86
N PHE A 15 5.83 -4.90 16.28
CA PHE A 15 5.95 -4.49 14.88
C PHE A 15 5.45 -5.59 13.92
N THR A 16 5.84 -6.84 14.15
CA THR A 16 5.43 -7.98 13.32
C THR A 16 3.91 -8.14 13.34
N MET A 17 3.30 -8.03 14.52
CA MET A 17 1.85 -8.11 14.70
C MET A 17 1.14 -6.97 13.98
N ASP A 18 1.63 -5.72 14.11
CA ASP A 18 1.05 -4.55 13.44
C ASP A 18 1.11 -4.67 11.91
N VAL A 19 2.25 -5.11 11.36
CA VAL A 19 2.40 -5.33 9.91
C VAL A 19 1.45 -6.42 9.40
N ALA A 20 1.31 -7.52 10.15
CA ALA A 20 0.39 -8.60 9.80
C ALA A 20 -1.06 -8.15 9.83
N GLU A 21 -1.47 -7.43 10.88
CA GLU A 21 -2.81 -6.87 11.02
C GLU A 21 -3.12 -5.90 9.87
N GLN A 22 -2.18 -5.01 9.51
CA GLN A 22 -2.34 -4.09 8.38
C GLN A 22 -2.51 -4.83 7.05
N PHE A 23 -1.65 -5.82 6.78
CA PHE A 23 -1.75 -6.61 5.56
C PHE A 23 -3.08 -7.36 5.46
N ILE A 24 -3.52 -7.99 6.55
CA ILE A 24 -4.76 -8.76 6.61
C ILE A 24 -5.96 -7.84 6.46
N ASN A 25 -5.99 -6.69 7.15
CA ASN A 25 -7.09 -5.74 7.03
C ASN A 25 -7.22 -5.21 5.60
N ASP A 26 -6.10 -4.86 4.97
CA ASP A 26 -6.11 -4.40 3.58
C ASP A 26 -6.57 -5.50 2.61
N LEU A 27 -6.33 -6.77 2.92
CA LEU A 27 -6.78 -7.92 2.13
C LEU A 27 -8.26 -8.26 2.33
N LEU A 28 -8.78 -8.09 3.55
CA LEU A 28 -10.14 -8.46 3.94
C LEU A 28 -11.16 -7.34 3.74
N GLU A 29 -10.72 -6.13 3.45
CA GLU A 29 -11.62 -5.07 2.99
C GLU A 29 -12.34 -5.52 1.70
N ASP A 30 -13.65 -5.32 1.65
CA ASP A 30 -14.50 -5.61 0.48
C ASP A 30 -14.33 -4.53 -0.62
N GLU A 31 -13.07 -4.22 -0.93
CA GLU A 31 -12.68 -3.31 -2.00
C GLU A 31 -11.51 -3.92 -2.80
N PRO A 32 -11.56 -3.92 -4.14
CA PRO A 32 -10.45 -4.38 -4.95
C PRO A 32 -9.17 -3.59 -4.69
N LEU A 33 -8.05 -4.30 -4.58
CA LEU A 33 -6.71 -3.73 -4.51
C LEU A 33 -6.12 -3.64 -5.92
N PHE A 34 -5.52 -2.49 -6.20
CA PHE A 34 -4.93 -2.16 -7.50
C PHE A 34 -3.41 -2.16 -7.43
N GLY A 35 -2.77 -2.04 -8.60
CA GLY A 35 -1.33 -2.28 -8.74
C GLY A 35 -1.03 -3.78 -8.84
N LYS A 36 0.19 -4.14 -9.25
CA LYS A 36 0.48 -5.54 -9.59
C LYS A 36 0.40 -6.48 -8.39
N SER A 37 1.01 -6.09 -7.26
CA SER A 37 0.90 -6.85 -6.01
C SER A 37 -0.51 -6.78 -5.45
N GLY A 38 -1.17 -5.61 -5.50
CA GLY A 38 -2.56 -5.47 -5.02
C GLY A 38 -3.53 -6.38 -5.77
N SER A 39 -3.49 -6.40 -7.10
CA SER A 39 -4.36 -7.27 -7.90
C SER A 39 -4.06 -8.75 -7.69
N TYR A 40 -2.81 -9.13 -7.40
CA TYR A 40 -2.49 -10.50 -6.98
C TYR A 40 -3.11 -10.82 -5.62
N MET A 41 -3.00 -9.89 -4.65
CA MET A 41 -3.58 -10.02 -3.32
C MET A 41 -5.11 -10.16 -3.36
N SER A 42 -5.83 -9.31 -4.11
CA SER A 42 -7.29 -9.42 -4.22
C SER A 42 -7.74 -10.80 -4.74
N ARG A 43 -7.01 -11.39 -5.70
CA ARG A 43 -7.30 -12.77 -6.16
C ARG A 43 -7.05 -13.83 -5.09
N GLN A 44 -6.09 -13.61 -4.19
CA GLN A 44 -5.89 -14.51 -3.06
C GLN A 44 -6.99 -14.31 -2.00
N ALA A 45 -7.49 -13.08 -1.83
CA ALA A 45 -8.61 -12.78 -0.93
C ALA A 45 -9.88 -13.51 -1.34
N GLU A 46 -10.19 -13.57 -2.64
CA GLU A 46 -11.35 -14.32 -3.17
C GLU A 46 -11.36 -15.77 -2.66
N ARG A 47 -10.20 -16.45 -2.64
CA ARG A 47 -10.08 -17.83 -2.13
C ARG A 47 -10.35 -17.96 -0.63
N ILE A 48 -10.10 -16.90 0.13
CA ILE A 48 -10.44 -16.84 1.56
C ILE A 48 -11.95 -16.65 1.71
N PHE A 49 -12.56 -15.74 0.94
CA PHE A 49 -13.99 -15.47 0.98
C PHE A 49 -14.83 -16.65 0.48
N ASP A 50 -14.34 -17.40 -0.51
CA ASP A 50 -14.97 -18.62 -1.03
C ASP A 50 -14.82 -19.82 -0.07
N GLY A 51 -14.08 -19.66 1.03
CA GLY A 51 -13.87 -20.69 2.04
C GLY A 51 -12.86 -21.78 1.63
N GLU A 52 -12.12 -21.59 0.53
CA GLU A 52 -11.04 -22.51 0.13
C GLU A 52 -9.87 -22.45 1.11
N VAL A 53 -9.66 -21.30 1.77
CA VAL A 53 -8.58 -21.06 2.72
C VAL A 53 -9.16 -20.58 4.04
N SER A 54 -8.82 -21.25 5.14
CA SER A 54 -9.19 -20.81 6.49
C SER A 54 -8.50 -19.49 6.84
N ILE A 55 -9.28 -18.48 7.25
CA ILE A 55 -8.74 -17.18 7.67
C ILE A 55 -7.78 -17.31 8.87
N VAL A 56 -8.06 -18.25 9.77
CA VAL A 56 -7.21 -18.48 10.96
C VAL A 56 -5.84 -19.02 10.54
N GLU A 57 -5.81 -19.97 9.60
CA GLU A 57 -4.56 -20.53 9.08
C GLU A 57 -3.81 -19.50 8.22
N PHE A 58 -4.54 -18.73 7.41
CA PHE A 58 -3.96 -17.66 6.60
C PHE A 58 -3.27 -16.59 7.47
N ARG A 59 -3.93 -16.18 8.56
CA ARG A 59 -3.36 -15.22 9.52
C ARG A 59 -2.09 -15.77 10.17
N ALA A 60 -2.14 -16.98 10.71
CA ALA A 60 -0.99 -17.60 11.37
C ALA A 60 0.21 -17.75 10.41
N THR A 61 -0.03 -18.21 9.18
CA THR A 61 1.03 -18.36 8.18
C THR A 61 1.58 -17.02 7.70
N THR A 62 0.75 -15.97 7.63
CA THR A 62 1.19 -14.61 7.27
C THR A 62 2.05 -14.00 8.36
N GLU A 63 1.63 -14.11 9.63
CA GLU A 63 2.41 -13.64 10.79
C GLU A 63 3.79 -14.31 10.85
N GLU A 64 3.87 -15.63 10.60
CA GLU A 64 5.13 -16.37 10.55
C GLU A 64 6.05 -15.88 9.42
N LYS A 65 5.50 -15.69 8.22
CA LYS A 65 6.26 -15.16 7.07
C LYS A 65 6.77 -13.75 7.28
N ILE A 66 5.98 -12.87 7.92
CA ILE A 66 6.43 -11.51 8.26
C ILE A 66 7.53 -11.57 9.30
N LYS A 67 7.39 -12.43 10.32
CA LYS A 67 8.41 -12.64 11.35
C LYS A 67 9.74 -13.12 10.75
N ASN A 68 9.67 -13.99 9.75
CA ASN A 68 10.84 -14.50 9.03
C ASN A 68 11.40 -13.52 7.98
N GLY A 69 10.72 -12.40 7.73
CA GLY A 69 11.09 -11.41 6.71
C GLY A 69 10.80 -11.85 5.27
N GLU A 70 9.98 -12.88 5.08
CA GLU A 70 9.56 -13.39 3.75
C GLU A 70 8.47 -12.51 3.12
N ILE A 71 7.65 -11.87 3.96
CA ILE A 71 6.65 -10.88 3.55
C ILE A 71 7.01 -9.56 4.22
N VAL A 72 7.02 -8.51 3.43
CA VAL A 72 7.09 -7.13 3.91
C VAL A 72 5.82 -6.43 3.47
N TYR A 73 5.23 -5.64 4.36
CA TYR A 73 4.12 -4.77 4.03
C TYR A 73 4.32 -3.42 4.69
N ASN A 74 4.43 -2.38 3.88
CA ASN A 74 4.60 -1.02 4.36
C ASN A 74 3.44 -0.16 3.91
N LYS A 75 2.78 0.52 4.84
CA LYS A 75 1.78 1.54 4.52
C LYS A 75 2.40 2.68 3.70
N THR A 76 1.65 3.15 2.71
CA THR A 76 2.01 4.25 1.80
C THR A 76 0.85 5.25 1.69
N LEU A 77 1.09 6.34 0.94
CA LEU A 77 0.07 7.35 0.66
C LEU A 77 -1.15 6.76 -0.08
N LEU A 78 -0.91 5.84 -1.01
CA LEU A 78 -1.94 5.27 -1.88
C LEU A 78 -2.45 3.90 -1.41
N GLY A 79 -1.94 3.35 -0.31
CA GLY A 79 -2.28 2.02 0.19
C GLY A 79 -1.10 1.38 0.92
N GLY A 80 -0.49 0.37 0.31
CA GLY A 80 0.65 -0.38 0.83
C GLY A 80 1.71 -0.73 -0.23
N CYS A 81 2.79 -1.35 0.23
CA CYS A 81 3.93 -1.73 -0.59
C CYS A 81 4.58 -3.01 -0.06
N THR A 82 4.85 -3.95 -0.96
CA THR A 82 5.42 -5.27 -0.65
C THR A 82 6.93 -5.38 -0.91
N ASN A 83 7.61 -4.26 -1.19
CA ASN A 83 9.02 -4.28 -1.55
C ASN A 83 9.93 -4.53 -0.33
N ILE A 84 10.67 -5.63 -0.35
CA ILE A 84 11.66 -6.02 0.65
C ILE A 84 12.94 -5.18 0.57
N ASN A 85 13.33 -4.74 -0.63
CA ASN A 85 14.63 -4.10 -0.87
C ASN A 85 14.61 -2.58 -0.63
N GLY A 86 13.46 -2.00 -0.27
CA GLY A 86 13.26 -0.56 -0.29
C GLY A 86 13.13 0.01 -1.71
N CYS A 87 12.67 1.26 -1.82
CA CYS A 87 12.49 1.96 -3.11
C CYS A 87 12.99 3.39 -3.03
N ASP A 88 13.71 3.84 -4.05
CA ASP A 88 14.13 5.24 -4.19
C ASP A 88 12.92 6.19 -4.23
N CYS A 89 11.82 5.76 -4.86
CA CYS A 89 10.54 6.48 -4.89
C CYS A 89 10.05 6.86 -3.47
N ARG A 90 10.23 5.97 -2.48
CA ARG A 90 9.86 6.23 -1.09
C ARG A 90 10.80 7.24 -0.43
N ILE A 91 12.09 7.19 -0.75
CA ILE A 91 13.11 8.08 -0.17
C ILE A 91 12.91 9.51 -0.67
N LEU A 92 12.58 9.65 -1.96
CA LEU A 92 12.36 10.95 -2.61
C LEU A 92 10.95 11.50 -2.39
N GLY A 93 10.02 10.69 -1.86
CA GLY A 93 8.62 11.07 -1.68
C GLY A 93 7.81 11.09 -2.97
N GLU A 94 8.34 10.53 -4.06
CA GLU A 94 7.71 10.49 -5.38
C GLU A 94 6.75 9.29 -5.47
N PHE A 95 5.50 9.51 -5.09
CA PHE A 95 4.50 8.44 -5.02
C PHE A 95 3.98 8.01 -6.40
N THR A 96 4.12 8.85 -7.43
CA THR A 96 3.64 8.60 -8.80
C THR A 96 4.29 7.36 -9.42
N ASP A 97 5.54 7.08 -9.08
CA ASP A 97 6.24 5.85 -9.48
C ASP A 97 5.54 4.58 -9.00
N CYS A 98 4.86 4.65 -7.84
CA CYS A 98 4.11 3.53 -7.29
C CYS A 98 2.93 3.13 -8.19
N LEU A 99 2.41 4.05 -9.03
CA LEU A 99 1.29 3.78 -9.93
C LEU A 99 1.63 2.74 -11.02
N SER A 100 2.92 2.53 -11.30
CA SER A 100 3.40 1.53 -12.26
C SER A 100 4.26 0.43 -11.65
N SER A 101 4.52 0.49 -10.35
CA SER A 101 5.43 -0.42 -9.66
C SER A 101 4.83 -1.81 -9.41
N ASP A 102 5.69 -2.82 -9.48
CA ASP A 102 5.34 -4.22 -9.23
C ASP A 102 4.95 -4.49 -7.78
N CYS A 103 5.52 -3.73 -6.84
CA CYS A 103 5.32 -3.93 -5.39
C CYS A 103 4.11 -3.15 -4.82
N ALA A 104 3.43 -2.36 -5.65
CA ALA A 104 2.38 -1.47 -5.19
C ALA A 104 1.07 -2.22 -4.89
N VAL A 105 0.46 -1.84 -3.77
CA VAL A 105 -0.88 -2.24 -3.35
C VAL A 105 -1.67 -0.95 -3.18
N ILE A 106 -2.54 -0.63 -4.11
CA ILE A 106 -3.20 0.68 -4.22
C ILE A 106 -4.68 0.53 -3.88
N LYS A 107 -5.20 1.42 -3.03
CA LYS A 107 -6.63 1.49 -2.68
C LYS A 107 -7.31 2.64 -3.41
N ARG A 108 -8.57 2.43 -3.82
CA ARG A 108 -9.34 3.43 -4.56
C ARG A 108 -9.67 4.63 -3.70
N ASP A 109 -10.13 4.41 -2.47
CA ASP A 109 -10.43 5.50 -1.53
C ASP A 109 -9.22 6.45 -1.33
N LYS A 110 -8.00 5.90 -1.26
CA LYS A 110 -6.76 6.67 -1.11
C LYS A 110 -6.41 7.47 -2.35
N VAL A 111 -6.57 6.89 -3.55
CA VAL A 111 -6.36 7.60 -4.82
C VAL A 111 -7.35 8.77 -4.93
N GLU A 112 -8.62 8.54 -4.64
CA GLU A 112 -9.65 9.57 -4.70
C GLU A 112 -9.42 10.68 -3.69
N LYS A 113 -9.05 10.32 -2.46
CA LYS A 113 -8.66 11.28 -1.43
C LYS A 113 -7.46 12.11 -1.89
N GLN A 114 -6.43 11.50 -2.45
CA GLN A 114 -5.24 12.22 -2.91
C GLN A 114 -5.54 13.19 -4.05
N ILE A 115 -6.40 12.80 -5.00
CA ILE A 115 -6.89 13.69 -6.06
C ILE A 115 -7.54 14.95 -5.44
N LEU A 116 -8.41 14.77 -4.46
CA LEU A 116 -9.08 15.89 -3.79
C LEU A 116 -8.11 16.79 -3.03
N GLU A 117 -7.13 16.21 -2.33
CA GLU A 117 -6.13 16.98 -1.58
C GLU A 117 -5.21 17.78 -2.52
N ILE A 118 -4.80 17.21 -3.65
CA ILE A 118 -4.03 17.93 -4.68
C ILE A 118 -4.86 19.08 -5.25
N GLN A 119 -6.11 18.84 -5.62
CA GLN A 119 -7.00 19.89 -6.14
C GLN A 119 -7.20 21.04 -5.15
N LYS A 120 -7.27 20.76 -3.85
CA LYS A 120 -7.31 21.81 -2.81
C LYS A 120 -5.96 22.55 -2.73
N ALA A 121 -4.84 21.83 -2.73
CA ALA A 121 -3.51 22.42 -2.67
C ALA A 121 -3.23 23.37 -3.84
N MET A 122 -3.69 23.02 -5.04
CA MET A 122 -3.54 23.85 -6.24
C MET A 122 -4.23 25.21 -6.15
N GLN A 123 -5.25 25.38 -5.27
CA GLN A 123 -5.93 26.67 -5.08
C GLN A 123 -5.03 27.74 -4.44
N PHE A 124 -3.91 27.33 -3.84
CA PHE A 124 -2.96 28.23 -3.17
C PHE A 124 -1.82 28.71 -4.07
N TYR A 125 -1.71 28.18 -5.30
CA TYR A 125 -0.60 28.47 -6.23
C TYR A 125 -1.13 29.00 -7.56
N ALA A 126 -0.37 29.88 -8.21
CA ALA A 126 -0.67 30.31 -9.56
C ALA A 126 -0.17 29.27 -10.59
N PRO A 127 -0.80 29.13 -11.77
CA PRO A 127 -0.39 28.12 -12.77
C PRO A 127 1.06 28.20 -13.26
N LYS A 128 1.70 29.37 -13.10
CA LYS A 128 3.10 29.59 -13.46
C LYS A 128 4.10 29.18 -12.37
N ASP A 129 3.60 28.87 -11.17
CA ASP A 129 4.44 28.49 -10.03
C ASP A 129 4.88 27.04 -10.18
N GLY A 130 6.09 26.73 -9.72
CA GLY A 130 6.65 25.37 -9.86
C GLY A 130 5.83 24.33 -9.08
N GLU A 131 5.32 24.72 -7.91
CA GLU A 131 4.46 23.91 -7.07
C GLU A 131 3.17 23.52 -7.81
N TYR A 132 2.56 24.46 -8.53
CA TYR A 132 1.37 24.17 -9.33
C TYR A 132 1.67 23.13 -10.42
N GLN A 133 2.79 23.28 -11.13
CA GLN A 133 3.17 22.38 -12.23
C GLN A 133 3.46 20.96 -11.75
N VAL A 134 4.11 20.82 -10.58
CA VAL A 134 4.34 19.51 -9.95
C VAL A 134 3.01 18.86 -9.58
N LEU A 135 2.13 19.61 -8.89
CA LEU A 135 0.81 19.12 -8.50
C LEU A 135 -0.07 18.75 -9.70
N GLU A 136 0.01 19.51 -10.80
CA GLU A 136 -0.69 19.23 -12.04
C GLU A 136 -0.22 17.90 -12.65
N ALA A 137 1.10 17.66 -12.70
CA ALA A 137 1.66 16.40 -13.22
C ALA A 137 1.28 15.17 -12.36
N GLU A 138 1.28 15.33 -11.03
CA GLU A 138 0.83 14.30 -10.09
C GLU A 138 -0.67 14.00 -10.26
N LEU A 139 -1.50 15.05 -10.36
CA LEU A 139 -2.94 14.94 -10.58
C LEU A 139 -3.25 14.22 -11.89
N ASP A 140 -2.54 14.55 -12.96
CA ASP A 140 -2.66 13.90 -14.27
C ASP A 140 -2.33 12.40 -14.18
N SER A 141 -1.29 12.04 -13.44
CA SER A 141 -0.88 10.66 -13.24
C SER A 141 -1.94 9.85 -12.50
N LEU A 142 -2.52 10.42 -11.43
CA LEU A 142 -3.61 9.81 -10.68
C LEU A 142 -4.88 9.65 -11.52
N ASN A 143 -5.25 10.66 -12.29
CA ASN A 143 -6.42 10.61 -13.17
C ASN A 143 -6.27 9.56 -14.28
N LYS A 144 -5.08 9.44 -14.88
CA LYS A 144 -4.77 8.38 -15.83
C LYS A 144 -4.89 7.00 -15.18
N PHE A 145 -4.28 6.81 -14.00
CA PHE A 145 -4.37 5.55 -13.27
C PHE A 145 -5.82 5.18 -12.97
N LYS A 146 -6.62 6.11 -12.42
CA LYS A 146 -8.04 5.92 -12.14
C LYS A 146 -8.81 5.49 -13.40
N LYS A 147 -8.61 6.21 -14.52
CA LYS A 147 -9.31 5.93 -15.78
C LYS A 147 -8.97 4.57 -16.38
N TYR A 148 -7.69 4.18 -16.40
CA TYR A 148 -7.24 3.01 -17.16
C TYR A 148 -7.08 1.73 -16.35
N GLN A 149 -6.89 1.84 -15.03
CA GLN A 149 -6.63 0.70 -14.14
C GLN A 149 -7.77 0.44 -13.16
N MET A 150 -8.51 1.48 -12.73
CA MET A 150 -9.55 1.33 -11.70
C MET A 150 -10.98 1.21 -12.23
N ASN A 151 -11.22 1.72 -13.43
CA ASN A 151 -12.53 1.71 -14.11
C ASN A 151 -12.56 0.72 -15.29
N LYS A 152 -11.69 -0.29 -15.29
CA LYS A 152 -11.84 -1.43 -16.21
C LYS A 152 -12.96 -2.31 -15.66
N ASP A 153 -14.13 -2.20 -16.29
CA ASP A 153 -15.23 -3.16 -16.16
C ASP A 153 -14.80 -4.54 -16.69
#